data_AF-A0ABD0MP64-F1
#
_entry.id   AF-A0ABD0MP64-F1
#
_cell.length_a   1.000
_cell.length_b   1.000
_cell.length_c   1.000
_cell.angle_alpha   90.00
_cell.angle_beta   90.00
_cell.angle_gamma   90.00
#
_symmetry.space_group_name_H-M   'P 1'
#
loop_
_entity.id
_entity.type
_entity.pdbx_description
1 polymer ?
#
loop_
_entity_poly.entity_id
_entity_poly.type
_entity_poly.pdbx_seq_one_letter_code
_entity_poly.pdbx_strand_id
1 'polypeptide(L)'
;MNLKDQEKLSLMDLITQFFPETKELNLTRRNQRVLFILDGLDEFRLPLNFMENEILHDVSSPSSLDVLLMNLIKGNLLPSALIWITTRPAAASKIPPDCIDRLTEIRGFNDAQKEEYFRKRFMDENLAKEIIEHVKQSKSLFIMCHIPVFCWISATVLQNILEAKRNDVKNNQAEDACKKKAGIYY
;
A
#
# COMPACT_ATOMS: atom_id res chain seq x y z
N MET A 1 8.54 8.19 8.43
CA MET A 1 8.49 9.52 9.11
C MET A 1 9.74 9.65 9.96
N ASN A 2 10.57 10.68 9.74
CA ASN A 2 11.71 11.00 10.61
C ASN A 2 11.26 12.02 11.65
N LEU A 3 10.52 11.56 12.66
CA LEU A 3 10.43 12.30 13.91
C LEU A 3 11.82 12.22 14.55
N LYS A 4 12.43 13.37 14.86
CA LYS A 4 13.77 13.40 15.43
C LYS A 4 13.76 12.55 16.70
N ASP A 5 14.59 11.51 16.76
CA ASP A 5 14.65 10.49 17.82
C ASP A 5 14.93 11.03 19.24
N GLN A 6 14.98 12.35 19.45
CA GLN A 6 15.41 13.00 20.70
C GLN A 6 14.41 14.02 21.28
N GLU A 7 13.32 14.35 20.60
CA GLU A 7 12.32 15.30 21.13
C GLU A 7 11.16 14.53 21.76
N LYS A 8 10.93 14.76 23.07
CA LYS A 8 9.75 14.26 23.76
C LYS A 8 8.55 15.13 23.38
N LEU A 9 7.52 14.51 22.83
CA LEU A 9 6.28 15.18 22.42
C LEU A 9 5.11 14.49 23.12
N SER A 10 3.99 15.18 23.30
CA SER A 10 2.75 14.52 23.69
C SER A 10 2.05 13.93 22.46
N LEU A 11 1.07 13.05 22.68
CA LEU A 11 0.24 12.54 21.59
C LEU A 11 -0.52 13.68 20.90
N MET A 12 -1.00 14.66 21.68
CA MET A 12 -1.67 15.85 21.14
C MET A 12 -0.74 16.72 20.30
N ASP A 13 0.52 16.88 20.71
CA ASP A 13 1.51 17.64 19.94
C ASP A 13 1.78 16.98 18.60
N LEU A 14 1.98 15.65 18.58
CA LEU A 14 2.18 14.89 17.35
C LEU A 14 0.98 15.05 16.40
N ILE A 15 -0.23 14.84 16.91
CA ILE A 15 -1.44 14.94 16.08
C ILE A 15 -1.61 16.36 15.55
N THR A 16 -1.43 17.38 16.38
CA THR A 16 -1.58 18.79 15.97
C THR A 16 -0.47 19.23 15.01
N GLN A 17 0.74 18.68 15.13
CA GLN A 17 1.86 18.99 14.23
C GLN A 17 1.59 18.49 12.80
N PHE A 18 1.06 17.28 12.65
CA PHE A 18 0.76 16.70 11.33
C PHE A 18 -0.62 17.09 10.80
N PHE A 19 -1.57 17.41 11.70
CA PHE A 19 -2.95 17.76 11.39
C PHE A 19 -3.39 18.98 12.21
N PRO A 20 -2.92 20.20 11.89
CA PRO A 20 -3.21 21.40 12.68
C PRO A 20 -4.70 21.69 12.86
N GLU A 21 -5.54 21.24 11.93
CA GLU A 21 -7.00 21.37 11.95
C GLU A 21 -7.64 20.62 13.14
N THR A 22 -6.92 19.65 13.71
CA THR A 22 -7.39 18.86 14.86
C THR A 22 -7.20 19.57 16.20
N LYS A 23 -6.54 20.74 16.23
CA LYS A 23 -6.26 21.47 17.48
C LYS A 23 -7.53 21.86 18.25
N GLU A 24 -8.62 22.12 17.53
CA GLU A 24 -9.91 22.48 18.12
C GLU A 24 -10.76 21.25 18.48
N LEU A 25 -10.33 20.05 18.07
CA LEU A 25 -11.02 18.80 18.37
C LEU A 25 -10.65 18.34 19.78
N ASN A 26 -11.66 18.10 20.60
CA ASN A 26 -11.46 17.52 21.91
C ASN A 26 -11.45 15.98 21.79
N LEU A 27 -10.29 15.45 21.36
CA LEU A 27 -10.08 14.02 21.10
C LEU A 27 -10.32 13.12 22.32
N THR A 28 -10.29 13.67 23.54
CA THR A 28 -10.53 12.93 24.78
C THR A 28 -12.02 12.82 25.14
N ARG A 29 -12.92 13.48 24.41
CA ARG A 29 -14.37 13.32 24.62
C ARG A 29 -14.83 11.93 24.21
N ARG A 30 -15.52 11.23 25.12
CA ARG A 30 -16.08 9.88 24.91
C ARG A 30 -17.00 9.73 23.69
N ASN A 31 -17.61 10.82 23.22
CA ASN A 31 -18.53 10.78 22.07
C ASN A 31 -17.81 10.98 20.72
N GLN A 32 -16.50 11.20 20.72
CA GLN A 32 -15.71 11.41 19.52
C GLN A 32 -15.09 10.09 19.07
N ARG A 33 -15.45 9.64 17.88
CA ARG A 33 -14.87 8.42 17.28
C ARG A 33 -13.61 8.81 16.54
N VAL A 34 -12.47 8.29 16.97
CA VAL A 34 -11.16 8.50 16.32
C VAL A 34 -10.69 7.15 15.79
N LEU A 35 -10.18 7.14 14.55
CA LEU A 35 -9.54 5.97 13.94
C LEU A 35 -8.09 6.33 13.61
N PHE A 36 -7.15 5.60 14.19
CA PHE A 36 -5.75 5.66 13.80
C PHE A 36 -5.45 4.57 12.79
N ILE A 37 -4.86 4.95 11.65
CA ILE A 37 -4.34 4.00 10.67
C ILE A 37 -2.82 4.07 10.74
N LEU A 38 -2.22 2.99 11.24
CA LEU A 38 -0.78 2.81 11.37
C LEU A 38 -0.30 1.98 10.20
N ASP A 39 0.10 2.66 9.12
CA ASP A 39 0.55 2.02 7.90
C ASP A 39 2.05 1.68 7.97
N GLY A 40 2.40 0.40 7.81
CA GLY A 40 3.79 -0.06 7.76
C GLY A 40 4.49 -0.14 9.12
N LEU A 41 3.84 -0.73 10.15
CA LEU A 41 4.45 -0.89 11.49
C LEU A 41 5.80 -1.62 11.46
N ASP A 42 6.04 -2.49 10.48
CA ASP A 42 7.32 -3.18 10.32
C ASP A 42 8.50 -2.24 10.05
N GLU A 43 8.26 -1.03 9.53
CA GLU A 43 9.28 0.01 9.31
C GLU A 43 9.55 0.84 10.58
N PHE A 44 8.76 0.66 11.64
CA PHE A 44 8.98 1.32 12.92
C PHE A 44 10.24 0.78 13.60
N ARG A 45 11.23 1.67 13.77
CA ARG A 45 12.59 1.32 14.18
C ARG A 45 12.78 1.28 15.70
N LEU A 46 12.00 2.05 16.45
CA LEU A 46 12.09 2.07 17.90
C LEU A 46 11.52 0.77 18.49
N PRO A 47 12.10 0.27 19.60
CA PRO A 47 11.66 -0.96 20.22
C PRO A 47 10.25 -0.80 20.81
N LEU A 48 9.34 -1.69 20.46
CA LEU A 48 8.01 -1.77 21.06
C LEU A 48 8.02 -2.80 22.19
N ASN A 49 8.54 -2.42 23.36
CA ASN A 49 8.55 -3.27 24.55
C ASN A 49 7.26 -3.13 25.37
N PHE A 50 6.27 -3.98 25.10
CA PHE A 50 4.99 -3.95 25.81
C PHE A 50 5.05 -4.51 27.26
N MET A 51 6.16 -5.09 27.71
CA MET A 51 6.27 -5.67 29.06
C MET A 51 6.66 -4.65 30.13
N GLU A 52 7.60 -3.75 29.80
CA GLU A 52 8.18 -2.79 30.74
C GLU A 52 8.07 -1.36 30.18
N ASN A 53 6.85 -0.93 29.82
CA ASN A 53 6.61 0.43 29.35
C ASN A 53 5.98 1.33 30.41
N GLU A 54 6.37 2.61 30.38
CA GLU A 54 5.70 3.68 31.11
C GLU A 54 4.21 3.72 30.71
N ILE A 55 3.32 3.81 31.70
CA ILE A 55 1.88 3.90 31.48
C ILE A 55 1.48 5.39 31.42
N LEU A 56 0.88 5.78 30.31
CA LEU A 56 0.41 7.15 30.08
C LEU A 56 -1.11 7.19 29.93
N HIS A 57 -1.76 8.03 30.71
CA HIS A 57 -3.22 8.25 30.65
C HIS A 57 -3.60 9.62 30.09
N ASP A 58 -2.68 10.59 30.16
CA ASP A 58 -2.91 11.93 29.66
C ASP A 58 -2.26 12.12 28.29
N VAL A 59 -3.08 12.52 27.31
CA VAL A 59 -2.67 12.76 25.93
C VAL A 59 -1.77 13.98 25.76
N SER A 60 -1.69 14.85 26.78
CA SER A 60 -0.82 16.03 26.83
C SER A 60 0.52 15.75 27.51
N SER A 61 0.72 14.56 28.08
CA SER A 61 1.97 14.19 28.74
C SER A 61 3.06 13.87 27.71
N PRO A 62 4.21 14.58 27.71
CA PRO A 62 5.29 14.33 26.75
C PRO A 62 6.04 13.03 27.03
N SER A 63 6.26 12.22 26.00
CA SER A 63 7.09 11.00 26.08
C SER A 63 7.75 10.69 24.74
N SER A 64 8.47 9.58 24.66
CA SER A 64 9.06 9.11 23.40
C SER A 64 7.99 8.47 22.51
N LEU A 65 8.23 8.47 21.19
CA LEU A 65 7.26 8.03 20.20
C LEU A 65 6.83 6.56 20.38
N ASP A 66 7.76 5.68 20.74
CA ASP A 66 7.51 4.28 21.05
C ASP A 66 6.59 4.13 22.27
N VAL A 67 6.82 4.90 23.34
CA VAL A 67 5.97 4.88 24.54
C VAL A 67 4.57 5.38 24.22
N LEU A 68 4.44 6.48 23.46
CA LEU A 68 3.13 6.99 23.03
C LEU A 68 2.38 5.96 22.18
N LEU A 69 3.06 5.33 21.22
CA LEU A 69 2.47 4.34 20.33
C LEU A 69 2.02 3.09 21.11
N MET A 70 2.84 2.58 22.03
CA MET A 70 2.47 1.44 22.87
C MET A 70 1.27 1.75 23.77
N ASN A 71 1.21 2.95 24.37
CA ASN A 71 0.09 3.35 25.21
C ASN A 71 -1.19 3.59 24.41
N LEU A 72 -1.09 4.06 23.17
CA LEU A 72 -2.23 4.14 22.25
C LEU A 72 -2.73 2.73 21.90
N ILE A 73 -1.84 1.81 21.52
CA ILE A 73 -2.18 0.42 21.16
C ILE A 73 -2.79 -0.35 22.34
N LYS A 74 -2.26 -0.16 23.55
CA LYS A 74 -2.82 -0.74 24.78
C LYS A 74 -4.15 -0.09 25.21
N GLY A 75 -4.56 1.02 24.60
CA GLY A 75 -5.75 1.78 24.98
C GLY A 75 -5.60 2.61 26.26
N ASN A 76 -4.38 2.80 26.78
CA ASN A 76 -4.12 3.69 27.91
C ASN A 76 -4.32 5.16 27.52
N LEU A 77 -3.89 5.51 26.31
CA LEU A 77 -4.17 6.78 25.65
C LEU A 77 -5.35 6.60 24.70
N LEU A 78 -6.35 7.48 24.79
CA LEU A 78 -7.55 7.46 23.96
C LEU A 78 -8.25 6.08 23.92
N PRO A 79 -8.77 5.58 25.07
CA PRO A 79 -9.36 4.24 25.18
C PRO A 79 -10.55 3.97 24.26
N SER A 80 -11.18 5.01 23.70
CA SER A 80 -12.30 4.89 22.76
C SER A 80 -11.86 4.96 21.29
N ALA A 81 -10.57 5.10 21.00
CA ALA A 81 -10.06 5.13 19.65
C ALA A 81 -10.02 3.72 19.04
N LEU A 82 -10.30 3.66 17.74
CA LEU A 82 -10.08 2.47 16.93
C LEU A 82 -8.68 2.55 16.31
N ILE A 83 -8.02 1.40 16.16
CA ILE A 83 -6.68 1.33 15.58
C ILE A 83 -6.68 0.27 14.48
N TRP A 84 -6.25 0.66 13.28
CA TRP A 84 -5.99 -0.23 12.16
C TRP A 84 -4.48 -0.25 11.90
N ILE A 85 -3.87 -1.42 11.94
CA ILE A 85 -2.43 -1.59 11.69
C ILE A 85 -2.24 -2.38 10.40
N THR A 86 -1.40 -1.89 9.50
CA THR A 86 -0.84 -2.68 8.40
C THR A 86 0.63 -2.98 8.73
N THR A 87 1.04 -4.21 8.49
CA THR A 87 2.41 -4.64 8.78
C THR A 87 2.75 -5.90 8.01
N ARG A 88 4.03 -6.08 7.67
CA ARG A 88 4.50 -7.38 7.17
C ARG A 88 4.30 -8.48 8.23
N PRO A 89 3.97 -9.72 7.84
CA PRO A 89 3.69 -10.81 8.78
C PRO A 89 4.80 -11.01 9.83
N ALA A 90 6.07 -10.84 9.45
CA ALA A 90 7.22 -10.99 10.34
C ALA A 90 7.24 -9.99 11.52
N ALA A 91 6.55 -8.85 11.41
CA ALA A 91 6.48 -7.84 12.46
C ALA A 91 5.11 -7.81 13.16
N ALA A 92 4.14 -8.64 12.75
CA ALA A 92 2.83 -8.71 13.40
C ALA A 92 2.94 -9.19 14.85
N SER A 93 3.91 -10.07 15.14
CA SER A 93 4.20 -10.58 16.49
C SER A 93 4.73 -9.51 17.46
N LYS A 94 5.09 -8.31 16.97
CA LYS A 94 5.44 -7.18 17.84
C LYS A 94 4.24 -6.71 18.67
N ILE A 95 3.01 -6.95 18.22
CA ILE A 95 1.79 -6.55 18.92
C ILE A 95 1.31 -7.70 19.82
N PRO A 96 1.08 -7.46 21.13
CA PRO A 96 0.54 -8.47 22.02
C PRO A 96 -0.83 -8.98 21.56
N PRO A 97 -1.12 -10.29 21.64
CA PRO A 97 -2.43 -10.83 21.26
C PRO A 97 -3.61 -10.17 21.98
N ASP A 98 -3.41 -9.78 23.25
CA ASP A 98 -4.45 -9.13 24.06
C ASP A 98 -4.82 -7.71 23.56
N CYS A 99 -4.02 -7.14 22.66
CA CYS A 99 -4.28 -5.85 21.99
C CYS A 99 -4.93 -6.02 20.61
N ILE A 100 -5.27 -7.25 20.18
CA ILE A 100 -5.75 -7.55 18.83
C ILE A 100 -7.19 -8.09 18.87
N ASP A 101 -8.16 -7.26 18.48
CA ASP A 101 -9.55 -7.71 18.31
C ASP A 101 -9.77 -8.52 17.03
N ARG A 102 -9.07 -8.14 15.94
CA ARG A 102 -9.21 -8.77 14.63
C ARG A 102 -7.89 -8.78 13.89
N LEU A 103 -7.51 -9.95 13.38
CA LEU A 103 -6.38 -10.13 12.48
C LEU A 103 -6.88 -10.57 11.10
N THR A 104 -6.41 -9.90 10.04
CA THR A 104 -6.73 -10.26 8.65
C THR A 104 -5.45 -10.37 7.85
N GLU A 105 -5.25 -11.51 7.18
CA GLU A 105 -4.11 -11.74 6.28
C GLU A 105 -4.51 -11.39 4.84
N ILE A 106 -3.79 -10.45 4.22
CA ILE A 106 -3.99 -10.10 2.80
C ILE A 106 -3.10 -11.03 1.95
N ARG A 107 -3.71 -12.00 1.29
CA ARG A 107 -2.98 -13.01 0.51
C ARG A 107 -2.67 -12.60 -0.92
N GLY A 108 -3.36 -11.62 -1.49
CA GLY A 108 -3.18 -11.22 -2.90
C GLY A 108 -4.35 -11.67 -3.78
N PHE A 109 -4.11 -11.84 -5.08
CA PHE A 109 -5.13 -12.16 -6.08
C PHE A 109 -5.21 -13.64 -6.38
N ASN A 110 -6.43 -14.19 -6.31
CA ASN A 110 -6.75 -15.47 -6.94
C ASN A 110 -6.78 -15.34 -8.47
N ASP A 111 -6.88 -16.47 -9.18
CA ASP A 111 -6.78 -16.48 -10.65
C ASP A 111 -7.86 -15.63 -11.35
N ALA A 112 -9.10 -15.62 -10.83
CA ALA A 112 -10.16 -14.78 -11.38
C ALA A 112 -9.87 -13.28 -11.18
N GLN A 113 -9.35 -12.90 -10.00
CA GLN A 113 -8.97 -11.53 -9.67
C GLN A 113 -7.78 -11.04 -10.50
N LYS A 114 -6.82 -11.92 -10.84
CA LYS A 114 -5.72 -11.58 -11.75
C LYS A 114 -6.26 -11.14 -13.10
N GLU A 115 -7.14 -11.94 -13.70
CA GLU A 115 -7.73 -11.58 -14.99
C GLU A 115 -8.61 -10.34 -14.91
N GLU A 116 -9.42 -10.22 -13.84
CA GLU A 116 -10.25 -9.05 -13.61
C GLU A 116 -9.42 -7.77 -13.50
N TYR A 117 -8.25 -7.82 -12.85
CA TYR A 117 -7.31 -6.71 -12.81
C TYR A 117 -6.92 -6.24 -14.21
N PHE A 118 -6.48 -7.15 -15.07
CA PHE A 118 -6.06 -6.79 -16.44
C PHE A 118 -7.25 -6.27 -17.26
N ARG A 119 -8.44 -6.88 -17.16
CA ARG A 119 -9.65 -6.39 -17.84
C ARG A 119 -10.03 -4.98 -17.41
N LYS A 120 -9.94 -4.67 -16.11
CA LYS A 120 -10.26 -3.32 -15.58
C LYS A 120 -9.19 -2.28 -15.89
N ARG A 121 -7.93 -2.70 -16.07
CA ARG A 121 -6.79 -1.80 -16.27
C ARG A 121 -6.74 -1.17 -17.66
N PHE A 122 -7.31 -1.81 -18.68
CA PHE A 122 -7.26 -1.35 -20.06
C PHE A 122 -8.68 -1.11 -20.60
N MET A 123 -8.88 0.01 -21.29
CA MET A 123 -10.15 0.30 -21.95
C MET A 123 -10.36 -0.53 -23.23
N ASP A 124 -9.27 -0.88 -23.93
CA ASP A 124 -9.31 -1.74 -25.10
C ASP A 124 -9.37 -3.21 -24.66
N GLU A 125 -10.54 -3.83 -24.84
CA GLU A 125 -10.79 -5.23 -24.51
C GLU A 125 -9.87 -6.19 -25.27
N ASN A 126 -9.48 -5.87 -26.51
CA ASN A 126 -8.58 -6.73 -27.29
C ASN A 126 -7.16 -6.68 -26.72
N LEU A 127 -6.68 -5.50 -26.34
CA LEU A 127 -5.39 -5.35 -25.66
C LEU A 127 -5.41 -6.07 -24.31
N ALA A 128 -6.49 -5.93 -23.53
CA ALA A 128 -6.63 -6.63 -22.26
C ALA A 128 -6.57 -8.15 -22.44
N LYS A 129 -7.30 -8.69 -23.43
CA LYS A 129 -7.30 -10.12 -23.75
C LYS A 129 -5.91 -10.60 -24.18
N GLU A 130 -5.25 -9.87 -25.07
CA GLU A 130 -3.90 -10.19 -25.53
C GLU A 130 -2.90 -10.21 -24.36
N ILE A 131 -2.95 -9.25 -23.45
CA ILE A 131 -2.10 -9.22 -22.25
C ILE A 131 -2.39 -10.41 -21.34
N ILE A 132 -3.65 -10.72 -21.08
CA ILE A 132 -4.03 -11.88 -20.24
C ILE A 132 -3.48 -13.18 -20.86
N GLU A 133 -3.60 -13.35 -22.17
CA GLU A 133 -3.06 -14.51 -22.89
C GLU A 133 -1.53 -14.60 -22.75
N HIS A 134 -0.81 -13.49 -22.96
CA HIS A 134 0.65 -13.45 -22.79
C HIS A 134 1.08 -13.77 -21.34
N VAL A 135 0.37 -13.24 -20.34
CA VAL A 135 0.66 -13.53 -18.93
C VAL A 135 0.42 -15.02 -18.64
N LYS A 136 -0.67 -15.61 -19.12
CA LYS A 136 -1.00 -17.02 -18.92
C LYS A 136 -0.04 -17.99 -19.63
N GLN A 137 0.51 -17.60 -20.78
CA GLN A 137 1.51 -18.41 -21.49
C GLN A 137 2.79 -18.61 -20.64
N SER A 138 3.13 -17.64 -19.79
CA SER A 138 4.24 -17.76 -18.84
C SER A 138 3.75 -18.19 -17.47
N LYS A 139 3.90 -19.48 -17.13
CA LYS A 139 3.53 -20.02 -15.81
C LYS A 139 4.14 -19.22 -14.66
N SER A 140 5.41 -18.87 -14.76
CA SER A 140 6.12 -18.09 -13.73
C SER A 140 5.50 -16.70 -13.56
N LEU A 141 5.19 -15.99 -14.66
CA LEU A 141 4.59 -14.67 -14.61
C LEU A 141 3.17 -14.72 -14.02
N PHE A 142 2.38 -15.71 -14.43
CA PHE A 142 1.02 -15.91 -13.91
C PHE A 142 1.00 -16.25 -12.41
N ILE A 143 1.99 -17.01 -11.91
CA ILE A 143 2.17 -17.28 -10.48
C ILE A 143 2.58 -16.01 -9.74
N MET A 144 3.56 -15.26 -10.25
CA MET A 144 4.00 -14.00 -9.63
C MET A 144 2.87 -12.98 -9.51
N CYS A 145 1.97 -12.92 -10.50
CA CYS A 145 0.79 -12.05 -10.50
C CYS A 145 -0.22 -12.35 -9.36
N HIS A 146 0.01 -13.37 -8.53
CA HIS A 146 -0.68 -13.47 -7.24
C HIS A 146 -0.45 -12.24 -6.35
N ILE A 147 0.72 -11.60 -6.42
CA ILE A 147 0.98 -10.34 -5.71
C ILE A 147 0.56 -9.18 -6.64
N PRO A 148 -0.37 -8.29 -6.23
CA PRO A 148 -0.94 -7.26 -7.09
C PRO A 148 0.08 -6.34 -7.78
N VAL A 149 1.22 -6.06 -7.13
CA VAL A 149 2.28 -5.24 -7.75
C VAL A 149 2.84 -5.87 -9.02
N PHE A 150 2.94 -7.20 -9.08
CA PHE A 150 3.40 -7.89 -10.30
C PHE A 150 2.36 -7.83 -11.42
N CYS A 151 1.06 -7.79 -11.11
CA CYS A 151 0.05 -7.51 -12.13
C CYS A 151 0.26 -6.13 -12.75
N TRP A 152 0.49 -5.10 -11.94
CA TRP A 152 0.73 -3.74 -12.42
C TRP A 152 2.00 -3.63 -13.27
N ILE A 153 3.11 -4.22 -12.80
CA ILE A 153 4.37 -4.26 -13.55
C ILE A 153 4.17 -4.98 -14.89
N SER A 154 3.57 -6.17 -14.87
CA SER A 154 3.33 -6.97 -16.08
C SER A 154 2.43 -6.25 -17.07
N ALA A 155 1.34 -5.63 -16.58
CA ALA A 155 0.43 -4.84 -17.40
C ALA A 155 1.16 -3.71 -18.12
N THR A 156 1.97 -2.94 -17.37
CA THR A 156 2.69 -1.77 -17.91
C THR A 156 3.75 -2.18 -18.93
N VAL A 157 4.55 -3.20 -18.60
CA VAL A 157 5.63 -3.69 -19.48
C VAL A 157 5.05 -4.30 -20.76
N LEU A 158 4.03 -5.16 -20.64
CA LEU A 158 3.41 -5.80 -21.81
C LEU A 158 2.69 -4.80 -22.69
N GLN A 159 2.01 -3.80 -22.12
CA GLN A 159 1.40 -2.72 -22.90
C GLN A 159 2.45 -2.04 -23.79
N ASN A 160 3.58 -1.60 -23.20
CA ASN A 160 4.64 -0.92 -23.93
C ASN A 160 5.23 -1.78 -25.06
N ILE A 161 5.46 -3.07 -24.80
CA ILE A 161 6.00 -4.00 -25.80
C ILE A 161 5.01 -4.18 -26.97
N LEU A 162 3.72 -4.33 -26.68
CA LEU A 162 2.69 -4.52 -27.71
C LEU A 162 2.48 -3.25 -28.55
N GLU A 163 2.47 -2.09 -27.91
CA GLU A 163 2.38 -0.80 -28.62
C GLU A 163 3.60 -0.56 -29.52
N ALA A 164 4.82 -0.85 -29.03
CA ALA A 164 6.03 -0.76 -29.84
C ALA A 164 5.96 -1.68 -31.08
N LYS A 165 5.60 -2.96 -30.88
CA LYS A 165 5.42 -3.92 -32.00
C LYS A 165 4.38 -3.45 -33.02
N ARG A 166 3.25 -2.89 -32.56
CA ARG A 166 2.20 -2.37 -33.45
C ARG A 166 2.70 -1.17 -34.26
N ASN A 167 3.51 -0.31 -33.66
CA ASN A 167 4.11 0.84 -34.35
C ASN A 167 5.15 0.40 -35.39
N ASP A 168 6.00 -0.58 -35.06
CA ASP A 168 6.96 -1.14 -36.02
C ASP A 168 6.27 -1.76 -37.23
N VAL A 169 5.20 -2.54 -37.00
CA VAL A 169 4.39 -3.13 -38.09
C VAL A 169 3.75 -2.05 -38.97
N LYS A 170 3.19 -0.98 -38.38
CA LYS A 170 2.61 0.14 -39.13
C LYS A 170 3.66 0.88 -39.96
N ASN A 171 4.85 1.11 -39.41
CA ASN A 171 5.96 1.76 -40.11
C ASN A 171 6.43 0.92 -41.30
N ASN A 172 6.62 -0.38 -41.10
CA ASN A 172 7.01 -1.30 -42.18
C ASN A 172 5.96 -1.36 -43.30
N GLN A 173 4.67 -1.41 -42.96
CA GLN A 173 3.58 -1.38 -43.95
C GLN A 173 3.50 -0.04 -44.70
N ALA A 174 3.75 1.08 -44.03
CA ALA A 174 3.78 2.40 -44.65
C ALA A 174 4.96 2.54 -45.63
N GLU A 175 6.14 2.04 -45.26
CA GLU A 175 7.31 1.99 -46.14
C GLU A 175 7.06 1.13 -47.38
N ASP A 176 6.47 -0.06 -47.23
CA ASP A 176 6.15 -0.95 -48.33
C ASP A 176 5.11 -0.35 -49.29
N ALA A 177 4.09 0.33 -48.75
CA ALA A 177 3.12 1.06 -49.54
C ALA A 177 3.74 2.25 -50.30
N CYS A 178 4.68 2.96 -49.67
CA CYS A 178 5.41 4.05 -50.31
C CYS A 178 6.28 3.55 -51.47
N LYS A 179 7.01 2.44 -51.27
CA LYS A 179 7.78 1.78 -52.34
C LYS A 179 6.89 1.34 -53.52
N LYS A 180 5.66 0.88 -53.27
CA LYS A 180 4.68 0.49 -54.34
C LYS A 180 4.28 1.68 -55.18
N LYS A 181 3.99 2.81 -54.54
CA LYS A 181 3.60 4.03 -55.26
C LYS A 181 4.76 4.66 -56.02
N ALA A 182 5.99 4.51 -55.52
CA ALA A 182 7.18 5.04 -56.17
C ALA A 182 7.68 4.16 -57.34
N GLY A 183 7.08 3.00 -57.60
CA GLY A 183 7.52 2.09 -58.66
C GLY A 183 8.88 1.44 -58.39
N ILE A 184 9.35 1.45 -57.14
CA ILE A 184 10.65 0.89 -56.74
C ILE A 184 10.43 -0.55 -56.28
N TYR A 185 10.25 -1.45 -57.24
CA TYR A 185 10.40 -2.89 -57.04
C TYR A 185 11.42 -3.39 -58.06
N TYR A 186 12.44 -4.13 -57.61
CA TYR A 186 13.21 -5.04 -58.46
C TYR A 186 12.51 -6.40 -58.46
#